data_AF-A0A841QGF7-F1
#
_entry.id   AF-A0A841QGF7-F1
#
_cell.length_a   1.000
_cell.length_b   1.000
_cell.length_c   1.000
_cell.angle_alpha   90.00
_cell.angle_beta   90.00
_cell.angle_gamma   90.00
#
_symmetry.space_group_name_H-M   'P 1'
#
loop_
_entity.id
_entity.type
_entity.pdbx_description
1 polymer ?
#
loop_
_entity_poly.entity_id
_entity_poly.type
_entity_poly.pdbx_seq_one_letter_code
_entity_poly.pdbx_strand_id
1 'polypeptide(L)'
;MSSLEMPVPSDVLTEVVDSTIFAQPERHRALLRDIRDFLRSSPTDATASHLAFVLTHETHIAGDERRQVIREFFESYPEDTTAGEILAQMETL
;
A
#
# COMPACT_ATOMS: atom_id res chain seq x y z
N MET A 1 -21.43 -8.99 15.27
CA MET A 1 -21.04 -8.64 13.90
C MET A 1 -19.54 -8.47 13.93
N SER A 2 -18.78 -9.36 13.29
CA SER A 2 -17.33 -9.26 13.29
C SER A 2 -16.96 -7.98 12.56
N SER A 3 -16.51 -6.98 13.30
CA SER A 3 -15.70 -5.91 12.75
C SER A 3 -14.49 -6.62 12.13
N LEU A 4 -14.48 -6.79 10.80
CA LEU A 4 -13.25 -7.13 10.10
C LEU A 4 -12.32 -5.96 10.40
N GLU A 5 -11.42 -6.14 11.37
CA GLU A 5 -10.42 -5.14 11.68
C GLU A 5 -9.61 -4.91 10.41
N MET A 6 -9.65 -3.67 9.92
CA MET A 6 -8.84 -3.25 8.79
C MET A 6 -7.38 -3.58 9.09
N PRO A 7 -6.67 -4.29 8.20
CA PRO A 7 -5.30 -4.69 8.48
C PRO A 7 -4.43 -3.45 8.60
N VAL A 8 -3.47 -3.50 9.51
CA VAL A 8 -2.60 -2.37 9.84
C VAL A 8 -1.59 -2.17 8.70
N PRO A 9 -1.50 -0.98 8.07
CA PRO A 9 -0.65 -0.77 6.90
C PRO A 9 0.83 -1.07 7.11
N SER A 10 1.36 -0.80 8.31
CA SER A 10 2.76 -1.15 8.61
C SER A 10 2.97 -2.66 8.68
N ASP A 11 2.00 -3.41 9.20
CA ASP A 11 2.09 -4.86 9.33
C ASP A 11 1.93 -5.52 7.97
N VAL A 12 0.97 -5.08 7.17
CA VAL A 12 0.79 -5.52 5.77
C VAL A 12 2.07 -5.30 4.97
N LEU A 13 2.66 -4.10 5.06
CA LEU A 13 3.90 -3.85 4.33
C LEU A 13 5.04 -4.73 4.84
N THR A 14 5.14 -4.94 6.15
CA THR A 14 6.16 -5.81 6.77
C THR A 14 6.05 -7.22 6.23
N GLU A 15 4.83 -7.78 6.16
CA GLU A 15 4.58 -9.11 5.60
C GLU A 15 4.97 -9.21 4.12
N VAL A 16 4.61 -8.20 3.32
CA VAL A 16 4.95 -8.15 1.88
C VAL A 16 6.46 -8.09 1.67
N VAL A 17 7.20 -7.36 2.51
CA VAL A 17 8.64 -7.14 2.29
C VAL A 17 9.56 -8.11 3.03
N ASP A 18 9.05 -8.98 3.90
CA ASP A 18 9.82 -9.80 4.87
C ASP A 18 11.00 -10.59 4.24
N SER A 19 10.85 -11.00 2.98
CA SER A 19 11.89 -11.73 2.22
C SER A 19 12.59 -10.91 1.13
N THR A 20 12.49 -9.58 1.18
CA THR A 20 13.03 -8.67 0.16
C THR A 20 14.07 -7.73 0.73
N ILE A 21 14.80 -7.05 -0.15
CA ILE A 21 15.71 -5.96 0.22
C ILE A 21 15.00 -4.80 0.93
N PHE A 22 13.66 -4.72 0.85
CA PHE A 22 12.86 -3.66 1.43
C PHE A 22 12.49 -3.88 2.90
N ALA A 23 12.77 -5.06 3.47
CA ALA A 23 12.69 -5.30 4.92
C ALA A 23 13.66 -4.42 5.73
N GLN A 24 14.67 -3.83 5.09
CA GLN A 24 15.58 -2.89 5.74
C GLN A 24 14.83 -1.64 6.23
N PRO A 25 15.03 -1.17 7.47
CA PRO A 25 14.24 -0.09 8.06
C PRO A 25 14.19 1.20 7.24
N GLU A 26 15.28 1.61 6.60
CA GLU A 26 15.29 2.83 5.77
C GLU A 26 14.42 2.67 4.52
N ARG A 27 14.46 1.49 3.89
CA ARG A 27 13.71 1.18 2.66
C ARG A 27 12.24 0.95 2.95
N HIS A 28 11.93 0.30 4.07
CA HIS A 28 10.57 0.13 4.56
C HIS A 28 9.89 1.48 4.80
N ARG A 29 10.57 2.41 5.50
CA ARG A 29 10.04 3.77 5.72
C ARG A 29 9.86 4.55 4.41
N ALA A 30 10.79 4.39 3.47
CA ALA A 30 10.68 5.03 2.17
C ALA A 30 9.49 4.49 1.37
N LEU A 31 9.21 3.18 1.44
CA LEU A 31 8.02 2.57 0.84
C LEU A 31 6.71 3.08 1.48
N LEU A 32 6.63 3.11 2.82
CA LEU A 32 5.44 3.66 3.50
C LEU A 32 5.16 5.10 3.08
N ARG A 33 6.20 5.93 2.94
CA ARG A 33 6.05 7.30 2.45
C ARG A 33 5.52 7.30 1.02
N ASP A 34 6.11 6.52 0.12
CA ASP A 34 5.70 6.49 -1.29
C ASP A 34 4.25 5.96 -1.44
N ILE A 35 3.83 4.97 -0.63
CA ILE A 35 2.43 4.49 -0.54
C ILE A 35 1.51 5.62 -0.07
N ARG A 36 1.89 6.35 0.99
CA ARG A 36 1.09 7.46 1.51
C ARG A 36 0.95 8.59 0.48
N ASP A 37 2.03 8.92 -0.22
CA ASP A 37 2.01 9.95 -1.26
C ASP A 37 1.14 9.53 -2.45
N PHE A 38 1.22 8.26 -2.86
CA PHE A 38 0.35 7.69 -3.89
C PHE A 38 -1.13 7.75 -3.49
N LEU A 39 -1.46 7.34 -2.26
CA LEU A 39 -2.82 7.42 -1.71
C LEU A 39 -3.36 8.85 -1.66
N ARG A 40 -2.54 9.83 -1.27
CA ARG A 40 -2.92 11.25 -1.25
C ARG A 40 -3.18 11.83 -2.63
N SER A 41 -2.51 11.30 -3.66
CA SER A 41 -2.72 11.69 -5.05
C SER A 41 -3.86 10.94 -5.74
N SER A 42 -4.35 9.86 -5.12
CA SER A 42 -5.41 9.00 -5.67
C SER A 42 -6.80 9.52 -5.27
N PRO A 43 -7.84 9.24 -6.08
CA PRO A 43 -9.23 9.46 -5.67
C PRO A 43 -9.53 8.72 -4.36
N THR A 44 -10.19 9.38 -3.41
CA THR A 44 -10.47 8.81 -2.08
C THR A 44 -11.32 7.54 -2.15
N ASP A 45 -12.18 7.42 -3.16
CA ASP A 45 -13.06 6.29 -3.45
C ASP A 45 -12.42 5.22 -4.36
N ALA A 46 -11.17 5.41 -4.79
CA ALA A 46 -10.46 4.39 -5.55
C ALA A 46 -10.26 3.14 -4.71
N THR A 47 -10.65 1.98 -5.24
CA THR A 47 -10.56 0.71 -4.53
C THR A 47 -9.15 0.13 -4.57
N ALA A 48 -8.79 -0.73 -3.60
CA ALA A 48 -7.49 -1.39 -3.54
C ALA A 48 -7.17 -2.17 -4.83
N SER A 49 -8.18 -2.86 -5.39
CA SER A 49 -8.08 -3.53 -6.70
C SER A 49 -7.75 -2.56 -7.84
N HIS A 50 -8.38 -1.37 -7.85
CA HIS A 50 -8.10 -0.33 -8.84
C HIS A 50 -6.68 0.25 -8.68
N LEU A 51 -6.26 0.52 -7.43
CA LEU A 51 -4.93 1.02 -7.12
C LEU A 51 -3.83 0.03 -7.57
N ALA A 52 -4.00 -1.26 -7.28
CA ALA A 52 -3.11 -2.33 -7.75
C ALA A 52 -3.04 -2.39 -9.28
N PHE A 53 -4.17 -2.23 -9.97
CA PHE A 53 -4.22 -2.18 -11.43
C PHE A 53 -3.47 -0.96 -12.00
N VAL A 54 -3.67 0.23 -11.42
CA VAL A 54 -2.97 1.46 -11.83
C VAL A 54 -1.45 1.30 -11.71
N LEU A 55 -0.98 0.68 -10.63
CA LEU A 55 0.46 0.45 -10.39
C LEU A 55 1.14 -0.45 -11.44
N THR A 56 0.37 -1.24 -12.18
CA THR A 56 0.89 -2.02 -13.31
C THR A 56 1.37 -1.13 -14.45
N HIS A 57 0.83 0.08 -14.56
CA HIS A 57 1.13 1.05 -15.62
C HIS A 57 1.79 2.33 -15.09
N GLU A 58 1.91 2.48 -13.77
CA GLU A 58 2.46 3.64 -13.10
C GLU A 58 3.95 3.80 -13.39
N THR A 59 4.39 4.96 -13.86
CA THR A 59 5.80 5.22 -14.24
C THR A 59 6.53 6.16 -13.28
N HIS A 60 5.82 6.81 -12.36
CA HIS A 60 6.38 7.76 -11.41
C HIS A 60 7.12 7.10 -10.24
N ILE A 61 6.83 5.83 -9.94
CA ILE A 61 7.55 5.05 -8.93
C ILE A 61 8.76 4.38 -9.59
N ALA A 62 9.95 4.77 -9.15
CA ALA A 62 11.20 4.24 -9.69
C ALA A 62 11.46 2.79 -9.22
N GLY A 63 11.72 1.89 -10.18
CA GLY A 63 12.12 0.51 -9.96
C GLY A 63 10.97 -0.49 -10.02
N ASP A 64 11.14 -1.55 -10.82
CA ASP A 64 10.11 -2.57 -11.04
C ASP A 64 9.77 -3.32 -9.75
N GLU A 65 10.79 -3.74 -8.98
CA GLU A 65 10.61 -4.42 -7.70
C GLU A 65 9.86 -3.55 -6.68
N ARG A 66 10.10 -2.23 -6.71
CA ARG A 66 9.46 -1.28 -5.81
C ARG A 66 7.98 -1.13 -6.14
N ARG A 67 7.65 -0.99 -7.42
CA ARG A 67 6.25 -0.96 -7.89
C ARG A 67 5.53 -2.26 -7.56
N GLN A 68 6.20 -3.40 -7.76
CA GLN A 68 5.65 -4.70 -7.43
C GLN A 68 5.29 -4.83 -5.95
N VAL A 69 6.21 -4.45 -5.04
CA VAL A 69 5.93 -4.46 -3.59
C VAL A 69 4.75 -3.56 -3.23
N ILE A 70 4.68 -2.35 -3.81
CA ILE A 70 3.55 -1.45 -3.57
C ILE A 70 2.25 -2.03 -4.11
N ARG A 71 2.29 -2.75 -5.24
CA ARG A 71 1.14 -3.45 -5.80
C ARG A 71 0.67 -4.58 -4.88
N GLU A 72 1.58 -5.44 -4.42
CA GLU A 72 1.32 -6.55 -3.51
C GLU A 72 0.76 -6.06 -2.16
N PHE A 73 1.21 -4.88 -1.70
CA PHE A 73 0.62 -4.20 -0.55
C PHE A 73 -0.88 -3.93 -0.75
N PHE A 74 -1.30 -3.40 -1.90
CA PHE A 74 -2.72 -3.16 -2.16
C PHE A 74 -3.51 -4.45 -2.42
N GLU A 75 -2.90 -5.46 -3.03
CA GLU A 75 -3.50 -6.80 -3.21
C GLU A 75 -3.75 -7.53 -1.88
N SER A 76 -3.11 -7.11 -0.80
CA SER A 76 -3.29 -7.66 0.55
C SER A 76 -4.54 -7.12 1.29
N TYR A 77 -5.22 -6.11 0.72
CA TYR A 77 -6.48 -5.60 1.26
C TYR A 77 -7.69 -6.22 0.54
N PRO A 78 -8.87 -6.26 1.17
CA PRO A 78 -10.12 -6.53 0.47
C PRO A 78 -10.28 -5.64 -0.76
N GLU A 79 -10.72 -6.21 -1.88
CA GLU A 79 -10.74 -5.55 -3.20
C GLU A 79 -11.53 -4.23 -3.22
N ASP A 80 -12.52 -4.09 -2.34
CA ASP A 80 -13.44 -2.97 -2.17
C ASP A 80 -12.95 -1.90 -1.17
N THR A 81 -11.85 -2.18 -0.45
CA THR A 81 -11.24 -1.21 0.46
C THR A 81 -10.84 0.04 -0.31
N THR A 82 -11.24 1.20 0.18
CA THR A 82 -10.97 2.48 -0.49
C THR A 82 -9.62 3.07 -0.09
N ALA A 83 -9.04 3.88 -0.99
CA ALA A 83 -7.83 4.64 -0.73
C ALA A 83 -7.95 5.51 0.53
N GLY A 84 -9.14 6.10 0.76
CA GLY A 84 -9.44 6.88 1.95
C GLY A 84 -9.37 6.07 3.24
N GLU A 85 -9.89 4.85 3.26
CA GLU A 85 -9.83 3.96 4.42
C GLU A 85 -8.40 3.54 4.75
N ILE A 86 -7.61 3.16 3.74
CA ILE A 86 -6.20 2.79 3.92
C ILE A 86 -5.40 4.01 4.41
N LEU A 87 -5.61 5.18 3.81
CA LEU A 87 -4.91 6.40 4.20
C LEU A 87 -5.26 6.83 5.62
N ALA A 88 -6.54 6.78 6.00
CA ALA A 88 -6.97 7.06 7.37
C ALA A 88 -6.25 6.15 8.36
N GLN A 89 -6.17 4.85 8.06
CA GLN A 89 -5.46 3.89 8.91
C GLN A 89 -3.95 4.20 9.00
N MET A 90 -3.32 4.66 7.90
CA MET A 90 -1.92 5.07 7.87
C MET A 90 -1.62 6.37 8.63
N GLU A 91 -2.61 7.22 8.88
CA GLU A 91 -2.47 8.49 9.59
C GLU A 91 -2.90 8.41 11.07
N THR A 92 -3.55 7.30 11.47
CA THR A 92 -3.97 7.05 12.85
C THR A 92 -2.85 6.48 13.72
N LEU A 93 -1.76 5.97 13.11
CA LEU A 93 -0.55 5.46 13.74
C LEU A 93 0.57 6.51 13.80
#